data_AF-A0A9E4FAX1-F1
#
_entry.id   AF-A0A9E4FAX1-F1
#
_cell.length_a   1.000
_cell.length_b   1.000
_cell.length_c   1.000
_cell.angle_alpha   90.00
_cell.angle_beta   90.00
_cell.angle_gamma   90.00
#
_symmetry.space_group_name_H-M   'P 1'
#
loop_
_entity.id
_entity.type
_entity.pdbx_description
1 polymer ?
#
loop_
_entity_poly.entity_id
_entity_poly.type
_entity_poly.pdbx_seq_one_letter_code
_entity_poly.pdbx_strand_id
1 'polypeptide(L)'
;MPGVLLLVAMAVALVSTGACNDRDRPSTPEAMPVVDVQTAASPKSETSRAGVFVMPDVDELVIPTVSESQLEASGRRSPGPEPSIRVEGSSIIYLGGMSAMGYDTLMRLAEQGNTSELAIMSPGGSVYWGIKIGEVVYENGWDVRVLGLCVSSCANYIFPAGRNKVIEEGGVVGWHGSARQDYFFAKQKGISVREEIVDTISGALRHDATHFIDQEGFNRVIARFVAESETLIEVERAFYERIGVDGDISVYGHFPQRWDVIKGSGGGWTFTLEDMGKFGLGDIVYEGSDAYPSDRAYALFSHVVLEVDDR
;
A
#
# COMPACT_ATOMS: atom_id res chain seq x y z
N MET A 1 -9.08 7.78 4.07
CA MET A 1 -8.00 6.81 3.78
C MET A 1 -7.42 7.12 2.40
N PRO A 2 -6.26 7.79 2.29
CA PRO A 2 -5.74 8.27 0.99
C PRO A 2 -5.10 7.18 0.12
N GLY A 3 -4.56 6.11 0.71
CA GLY A 3 -3.83 5.06 -0.02
C GLY A 3 -4.71 4.10 -0.85
N VAL A 4 -5.88 3.74 -0.32
CA VAL A 4 -6.88 2.93 -1.05
C VAL A 4 -7.51 3.74 -2.20
N LEU A 5 -7.66 5.06 -2.00
CA LEU A 5 -8.18 5.98 -3.02
C LEU A 5 -7.33 6.00 -4.31
N LEU A 6 -6.00 5.86 -4.18
CA LEU A 6 -5.07 5.94 -5.31
C LEU A 6 -5.11 4.67 -6.19
N LEU A 7 -5.26 3.49 -5.58
CA LEU A 7 -5.36 2.20 -6.29
C LEU A 7 -6.68 2.07 -7.05
N VAL A 8 -7.78 2.48 -6.42
CA VAL A 8 -9.13 2.42 -7.04
C VAL A 8 -9.27 3.41 -8.20
N ALA A 9 -8.73 4.63 -8.07
CA ALA A 9 -8.76 5.61 -9.16
C ALA A 9 -7.91 5.19 -10.39
N MET A 10 -6.80 4.48 -10.18
CA MET A 10 -5.91 4.04 -11.27
C MET A 10 -6.45 2.84 -12.06
N ALA A 11 -7.14 1.89 -11.42
CA ALA A 11 -7.73 0.75 -12.13
C ALA A 11 -8.82 1.17 -13.12
N VAL A 12 -9.54 2.27 -12.83
CA VAL A 12 -10.57 2.81 -13.74
C VAL A 12 -9.95 3.56 -14.92
N ALA A 13 -8.81 4.25 -14.73
CA ALA A 13 -8.10 4.95 -15.80
C ALA A 13 -7.51 3.99 -16.86
N LEU A 14 -7.10 2.78 -16.47
CA LEU A 14 -6.48 1.79 -17.36
C LEU A 14 -7.45 1.12 -18.34
N VAL A 15 -8.76 1.13 -18.07
CA VAL A 15 -9.78 0.59 -19.00
C VAL A 15 -10.07 1.58 -20.15
N SER A 16 -9.69 2.85 -20.00
CA SER A 16 -9.97 3.91 -20.99
C SER A 16 -8.94 4.04 -22.11
N THR A 17 -7.78 3.37 -22.06
CA THR A 17 -6.74 3.48 -23.09
C THR A 17 -6.63 2.21 -23.93
N GLY A 18 -7.68 1.94 -24.70
CA GLY A 18 -7.61 1.04 -25.86
C GLY A 18 -7.43 1.85 -27.14
N ALA A 19 -6.39 1.52 -27.91
CA ALA A 19 -6.05 1.96 -29.27
C ALA A 19 -5.36 3.33 -29.45
N CYS A 20 -4.06 3.32 -29.73
CA CYS A 20 -3.53 3.38 -31.11
C CYS A 20 -1.99 3.34 -31.08
N ASN A 21 -1.44 2.32 -31.73
CA ASN A 21 -0.03 2.19 -32.04
C ASN A 21 0.12 2.71 -33.46
N ASP A 22 0.91 3.77 -33.68
CA ASP A 22 1.34 4.12 -35.04
C ASP A 22 2.78 4.63 -35.01
N ARG A 23 3.68 3.74 -35.44
CA ARG A 23 5.00 4.08 -35.93
C ARG A 23 4.82 4.47 -37.39
N ASP A 24 5.10 5.72 -37.72
CA ASP A 24 5.95 6.13 -38.85
C ASP A 24 5.67 7.59 -39.21
N ARG A 25 6.73 8.41 -39.12
CA ARG A 25 6.80 9.76 -39.69
C ARG A 25 7.52 9.64 -41.03
N PRO A 26 7.11 10.40 -42.06
CA PRO A 26 8.06 11.42 -42.53
C PRO A 26 7.45 12.76 -43.00
N SER A 27 8.32 13.77 -42.93
CA SER A 27 8.44 15.09 -43.60
C SER A 27 7.30 15.70 -44.45
N THR A 28 7.04 16.99 -44.16
CA THR A 28 6.32 18.05 -44.91
C THR A 28 6.89 18.39 -46.31
N PRO A 29 6.35 19.36 -47.12
CA PRO A 29 5.02 20.05 -47.14
C PRO A 29 4.36 20.16 -48.55
N GLU A 30 3.04 20.41 -48.66
CA GLU A 30 2.45 21.21 -49.77
C GLU A 30 1.00 21.65 -49.49
N ALA A 31 0.56 22.72 -50.17
CA ALA A 31 -0.56 23.60 -49.79
C ALA A 31 -1.93 23.28 -50.44
N MET A 32 -2.99 23.40 -49.61
CA MET A 32 -4.38 23.88 -49.82
C MET A 32 -5.24 23.43 -51.03
N PRO A 33 -6.55 23.16 -50.82
CA PRO A 33 -7.52 24.25 -50.96
C PRO A 33 -8.61 24.32 -49.86
N VAL A 34 -9.12 25.54 -49.69
CA VAL A 34 -10.29 25.92 -48.89
C VAL A 34 -11.53 25.23 -49.46
N VAL A 35 -12.30 24.54 -48.61
CA VAL A 35 -13.65 24.06 -48.93
C VAL A 35 -14.61 24.56 -47.85
N ASP A 36 -15.69 25.16 -48.32
CA ASP A 36 -16.76 25.83 -47.59
C ASP A 36 -17.30 25.03 -46.39
N VAL A 37 -17.46 25.74 -45.28
CA VAL A 37 -18.19 25.29 -44.09
C VAL A 37 -19.68 25.27 -44.43
N GLN A 38 -20.16 24.15 -44.94
CA GLN A 38 -21.59 23.83 -44.86
C GLN A 38 -21.92 23.37 -43.45
N THR A 39 -22.88 24.07 -42.86
CA THR A 39 -23.54 23.83 -41.59
C THR A 39 -24.16 22.42 -41.53
N ALA A 40 -23.37 21.44 -41.13
CA ALA A 40 -23.88 20.16 -40.66
C ALA A 40 -24.24 20.32 -39.18
N ALA A 41 -25.53 20.17 -38.88
CA ALA A 41 -26.06 20.21 -37.53
C ALA A 41 -25.24 19.33 -36.59
N SER A 42 -24.81 19.89 -35.46
CA SER A 42 -24.26 19.13 -34.34
C SER A 42 -25.19 17.96 -34.03
N PRO A 43 -24.69 16.73 -33.87
CA PRO A 43 -25.45 15.74 -33.14
C PRO A 43 -25.68 16.34 -31.77
N LYS A 44 -26.95 16.49 -31.38
CA LYS A 44 -27.32 16.87 -30.02
C LYS A 44 -26.51 15.97 -29.10
N SER A 45 -25.66 16.58 -28.29
CA SER A 45 -25.01 15.92 -27.17
C SER A 45 -26.11 15.24 -26.36
N GLU A 46 -26.19 13.92 -26.44
CA GLU A 46 -26.74 13.15 -25.33
C GLU A 46 -25.82 13.47 -24.16
N THR A 47 -26.33 14.34 -23.29
CA THR A 47 -25.80 14.58 -21.96
C THR A 47 -25.50 13.23 -21.33
N SER A 48 -24.21 12.94 -21.12
CA SER A 48 -23.76 11.78 -20.37
C SER A 48 -24.44 11.84 -19.00
N ARG A 49 -25.36 10.91 -18.76
CA ARG A 49 -25.90 10.68 -17.44
C ARG A 49 -24.72 10.19 -16.60
N ALA A 50 -24.36 10.93 -15.55
CA ALA A 50 -23.54 10.37 -14.49
C ALA A 50 -24.19 9.04 -14.07
N GLY A 51 -23.56 7.91 -14.40
CA GLY A 51 -24.09 6.60 -14.08
C GLY A 51 -24.03 6.42 -12.57
N VAL A 52 -25.18 6.40 -11.90
CA VAL A 52 -25.27 5.88 -10.54
C VAL A 52 -25.12 4.37 -10.67
N PHE A 53 -23.92 3.84 -10.43
CA PHE A 53 -23.71 2.40 -10.40
C PHE A 53 -24.40 1.79 -9.19
N VAL A 54 -25.04 0.65 -9.39
CA VAL A 54 -25.52 -0.18 -8.27
C VAL A 54 -24.33 -0.98 -7.78
N MET A 55 -24.04 -0.92 -6.48
CA MET A 55 -23.00 -1.78 -5.91
C MET A 55 -23.45 -3.24 -6.06
N PRO A 56 -22.59 -4.12 -6.60
CA PRO A 56 -22.95 -5.52 -6.78
C PRO A 56 -23.14 -6.22 -5.43
N ASP A 57 -24.07 -7.17 -5.39
CA ASP A 57 -24.10 -8.18 -4.34
C ASP A 57 -22.85 -9.06 -4.46
N VAL A 58 -22.12 -9.22 -3.36
CA VAL A 58 -20.85 -9.95 -3.37
C VAL A 58 -21.04 -11.44 -3.66
N ASP A 59 -22.19 -11.99 -3.32
CA ASP A 59 -22.51 -13.41 -3.55
C ASP A 59 -22.83 -13.69 -5.02
N GLU A 60 -23.20 -12.65 -5.78
CA GLU A 60 -23.47 -12.72 -7.22
C GLU A 60 -22.23 -12.42 -8.08
N LEU A 61 -21.14 -11.93 -7.48
CA LEU A 61 -19.91 -11.62 -8.20
C LEU A 61 -19.14 -12.89 -8.56
N VAL A 62 -18.79 -13.01 -9.85
CA VAL A 62 -17.82 -14.00 -10.31
C VAL A 62 -16.40 -13.47 -10.00
N ILE A 63 -15.88 -13.87 -8.83
CA ILE A 63 -14.53 -13.49 -8.39
C ILE A 63 -13.47 -14.32 -9.14
N PRO A 64 -12.57 -13.69 -9.90
CA PRO A 64 -11.50 -14.42 -10.58
C PRO A 64 -10.44 -14.89 -9.58
N THR A 65 -9.70 -15.93 -9.92
CA THR A 65 -8.44 -16.24 -9.21
C THR A 65 -7.36 -15.25 -9.63
N VAL A 66 -6.63 -14.70 -8.65
CA VAL A 66 -5.46 -13.85 -8.88
C VAL A 66 -4.21 -14.51 -8.30
N SER A 67 -3.18 -14.71 -9.14
CA SER A 67 -1.86 -15.18 -8.70
C SER A 67 -0.98 -14.05 -8.18
N GLU A 68 0.07 -14.38 -7.43
CA GLU A 68 1.08 -13.42 -6.99
C GLU A 68 1.76 -12.71 -8.18
N SER A 69 2.03 -13.42 -9.28
CA SER A 69 2.57 -12.79 -10.50
C SER A 69 1.62 -11.76 -11.13
N GLN A 70 0.31 -11.93 -10.96
CA GLN A 70 -0.67 -10.94 -11.40
C GLN A 70 -0.73 -9.73 -10.44
N LEU A 71 -0.54 -9.94 -9.13
CA LEU A 71 -0.34 -8.85 -8.16
C LEU A 71 0.93 -8.06 -8.49
N GLU A 72 2.04 -8.74 -8.77
CA GLU A 72 3.30 -8.11 -9.17
C GLU A 72 3.09 -7.21 -10.39
N ALA A 73 2.47 -7.75 -11.43
CA ALA A 73 2.19 -7.00 -12.64
C ALA A 73 1.28 -5.77 -12.36
N SER A 74 0.33 -5.89 -11.43
CA SER A 74 -0.52 -4.78 -10.97
C SER A 74 0.32 -3.71 -10.25
N GLY A 75 1.15 -4.13 -9.30
CA GLY A 75 2.05 -3.26 -8.55
C GLY A 75 3.08 -2.53 -9.42
N ARG A 76 3.51 -3.12 -10.55
CA ARG A 76 4.38 -2.42 -11.53
C ARG A 76 3.65 -1.35 -12.35
N ARG A 77 2.32 -1.45 -12.52
CA ARG A 77 1.51 -0.46 -13.26
C ARG A 77 1.10 0.75 -12.44
N SER A 78 1.12 0.64 -11.11
CA SER A 78 0.86 1.74 -10.18
C SER A 78 2.12 2.09 -9.38
N PRO A 79 3.16 2.68 -10.04
CA PRO A 79 4.41 2.98 -9.37
C PRO A 79 4.17 4.05 -8.29
N GLY A 80 4.48 3.70 -7.04
CA GLY A 80 4.58 4.65 -5.95
C GLY A 80 5.76 5.62 -6.16
N PRO A 81 5.92 6.63 -5.30
CA PRO A 81 7.07 7.52 -5.36
C PRO A 81 8.37 6.71 -5.22
N GLU A 82 9.24 6.85 -6.21
CA GLU A 82 10.48 6.08 -6.30
C GLU A 82 11.49 6.49 -5.20
N PRO A 83 12.19 5.54 -4.58
CA PRO A 83 13.19 5.84 -3.57
C PRO A 83 14.49 6.38 -4.18
N SER A 84 15.23 7.15 -3.40
CA SER A 84 16.66 7.35 -3.59
C SER A 84 17.41 6.25 -2.83
N ILE A 85 18.28 5.51 -3.53
CA ILE A 85 19.06 4.41 -2.96
C ILE A 85 20.54 4.70 -3.17
N ARG A 86 21.34 4.60 -2.11
CA ARG A 86 22.81 4.70 -2.14
C ARG A 86 23.44 3.61 -1.28
N VAL A 87 24.68 3.25 -1.58
CA VAL A 87 25.45 2.27 -0.82
C VAL A 87 26.59 3.00 -0.10
N GLU A 88 26.73 2.76 1.20
CA GLU A 88 27.77 3.32 2.05
C GLU A 88 28.42 2.18 2.85
N GLY A 89 29.60 1.72 2.41
CA GLY A 89 30.22 0.53 3.00
C GLY A 89 29.35 -0.71 2.80
N SER A 90 28.95 -1.35 3.90
CA SER A 90 28.01 -2.48 3.91
C SER A 90 26.56 -2.08 4.21
N SER A 91 26.27 -0.78 4.29
CA SER A 91 24.92 -0.26 4.52
C SER A 91 24.30 0.24 3.22
N ILE A 92 23.00 -0.01 3.04
CA ILE A 92 22.18 0.61 2.00
C ILE A 92 21.37 1.73 2.63
N ILE A 93 21.49 2.95 2.09
CA ILE A 93 20.65 4.09 2.45
C ILE A 93 19.44 4.12 1.51
N TYR A 94 18.24 3.92 2.04
CA TYR A 94 16.96 3.89 1.31
C TYR A 94 16.04 5.02 1.76
N LEU A 95 15.76 5.98 0.88
CA LEU A 95 14.94 7.15 1.18
C LEU A 95 13.77 7.25 0.22
N GLY A 96 12.53 7.04 0.69
CA GLY A 96 11.33 7.19 -0.14
C GLY A 96 10.36 6.01 -0.07
N GLY A 97 9.53 5.86 -1.09
CA GLY A 97 8.41 4.91 -1.10
C GLY A 97 8.80 3.47 -1.42
N MET A 98 7.90 2.54 -1.14
CA MET A 98 8.01 1.13 -1.57
C MET A 98 7.58 0.98 -3.03
N SER A 99 8.48 0.53 -3.89
CA SER A 99 8.26 0.44 -5.33
C SER A 99 8.94 -0.79 -5.95
N ALA A 100 8.55 -1.09 -7.19
CA ALA A 100 9.19 -2.12 -7.99
C ALA A 100 10.68 -1.82 -8.23
N MET A 101 11.04 -0.57 -8.51
CA MET A 101 12.44 -0.18 -8.71
C MET A 101 13.26 -0.31 -7.42
N GLY A 102 12.66 0.03 -6.27
CA GLY A 102 13.27 -0.19 -4.95
C GLY A 102 13.58 -1.66 -4.72
N TYR A 103 12.60 -2.54 -4.93
CA TYR A 103 12.77 -3.98 -4.85
C TYR A 103 13.84 -4.51 -5.81
N ASP A 104 13.74 -4.19 -7.10
CA ASP A 104 14.69 -4.67 -8.12
C ASP A 104 16.13 -4.21 -7.80
N THR A 105 16.29 -3.04 -7.19
CA THR A 105 17.60 -2.53 -6.77
C THR A 105 18.15 -3.26 -5.56
N LEU A 106 17.34 -3.51 -4.54
CA LEU A 106 17.76 -4.25 -3.34
C LEU A 106 18.09 -5.71 -3.67
N MET A 107 17.33 -6.35 -4.55
CA MET A 107 17.64 -7.70 -5.04
C MET A 107 19.04 -7.78 -5.67
N ARG A 108 19.38 -6.84 -6.57
CA ARG A 108 20.72 -6.79 -7.17
C ARG A 108 21.83 -6.56 -6.15
N LEU A 109 21.56 -5.80 -5.08
CA LEU A 109 22.53 -5.54 -4.01
C LEU A 109 22.67 -6.75 -3.06
N ALA A 110 21.59 -7.50 -2.85
CA ALA A 110 21.62 -8.76 -2.12
C ALA A 110 22.47 -9.82 -2.83
N GLU A 111 22.31 -9.96 -4.15
CA GLU A 111 23.12 -10.88 -4.97
C GLU A 111 24.63 -10.60 -4.90
N GLN A 112 25.02 -9.34 -4.63
CA GLN A 112 26.43 -8.99 -4.46
C GLN A 112 27.02 -9.45 -3.13
N GLY A 113 26.19 -9.73 -2.12
CA GLY A 113 26.61 -10.29 -0.83
C GLY A 113 27.42 -9.37 0.09
N ASN A 114 27.51 -8.08 -0.22
CA ASN A 114 28.32 -7.11 0.55
C ASN A 114 27.51 -6.26 1.54
N THR A 115 26.19 -6.49 1.62
CA THR A 115 25.27 -5.71 2.45
C THR A 115 24.99 -6.40 3.77
N SER A 116 25.00 -5.65 4.86
CA SER A 116 24.62 -6.11 6.20
C SER A 116 23.48 -5.30 6.82
N GLU A 117 23.21 -4.08 6.34
CA GLU A 117 22.22 -3.17 6.93
C GLU A 117 21.41 -2.44 5.85
N LEU A 118 20.11 -2.28 6.08
CA LEU A 118 19.24 -1.35 5.38
C LEU A 118 18.90 -0.18 6.31
N ALA A 119 19.55 0.96 6.08
CA ALA A 119 19.25 2.22 6.73
C ALA A 119 18.16 2.96 5.94
N ILE A 120 16.98 3.14 6.53
CA ILE A 120 15.75 3.53 5.84
C ILE A 120 15.07 4.74 6.48
N MET A 121 14.58 5.63 5.61
CA MET A 121 13.55 6.61 5.93
C MET A 121 12.43 6.52 4.88
N SER A 122 11.26 6.06 5.30
CA SER A 122 10.15 5.79 4.39
C SER A 122 8.78 6.11 5.00
N PRO A 123 7.90 6.79 4.26
CA PRO A 123 6.48 6.92 4.62
C PRO A 123 5.68 5.64 4.31
N GLY A 124 6.30 4.59 3.76
CA GLY A 124 5.64 3.38 3.28
C GLY A 124 5.28 3.44 1.80
N GLY A 125 4.09 2.96 1.43
CA GLY A 125 3.62 2.92 0.03
C GLY A 125 3.00 1.59 -0.32
N SER A 126 3.37 1.01 -1.47
CA SER A 126 2.82 -0.26 -1.93
C SER A 126 3.00 -1.36 -0.89
N VAL A 127 1.89 -2.03 -0.54
CA VAL A 127 1.91 -3.18 0.38
C VAL A 127 2.65 -4.35 -0.24
N TYR A 128 2.33 -4.70 -1.49
CA TYR A 128 3.00 -5.79 -2.20
C TYR A 128 4.52 -5.57 -2.25
N TRP A 129 4.98 -4.40 -2.70
CA TRP A 129 6.42 -4.12 -2.76
C TRP A 129 7.06 -4.00 -1.37
N GLY A 130 6.32 -3.50 -0.37
CA GLY A 130 6.79 -3.50 1.02
C GLY A 130 7.07 -4.92 1.51
N ILE A 131 6.16 -5.86 1.27
CA ILE A 131 6.34 -7.29 1.61
C ILE A 131 7.56 -7.85 0.86
N LYS A 132 7.64 -7.69 -0.46
CA LYS A 132 8.76 -8.24 -1.24
C LYS A 132 10.11 -7.67 -0.80
N ILE A 133 10.19 -6.38 -0.46
CA ILE A 133 11.41 -5.79 0.09
C ILE A 133 11.72 -6.34 1.49
N GLY A 134 10.70 -6.50 2.34
CA GLY A 134 10.84 -7.14 3.65
C GLY A 134 11.38 -8.56 3.54
N GLU A 135 10.94 -9.34 2.55
CA GLU A 135 11.49 -10.67 2.26
C GLU A 135 12.98 -10.62 1.95
N VAL A 136 13.44 -9.66 1.13
CA VAL A 136 14.88 -9.49 0.83
C VAL A 136 15.66 -9.22 2.12
N VAL A 137 15.18 -8.30 2.96
CA VAL A 137 15.83 -7.96 4.24
C VAL A 137 15.94 -9.20 5.13
N TYR A 138 14.84 -9.93 5.30
CA TYR A 138 14.78 -11.11 6.15
C TYR A 138 15.66 -12.26 5.65
N GLU A 139 15.57 -12.58 4.36
CA GLU A 139 16.31 -13.70 3.74
C GLU A 139 17.82 -13.50 3.78
N ASN A 140 18.28 -12.24 3.69
CA ASN A 140 19.70 -11.90 3.77
C ASN A 140 20.16 -11.62 5.22
N GLY A 141 19.26 -11.68 6.20
CA GLY A 141 19.57 -11.43 7.61
C GLY A 141 20.12 -10.02 7.86
N TRP A 142 19.66 -9.04 7.10
CA TRP A 142 20.10 -7.64 7.22
C TRP A 142 19.54 -7.00 8.47
N ASP A 143 20.33 -6.11 9.06
CA ASP A 143 19.85 -5.19 10.09
C ASP A 143 19.02 -4.08 9.47
N VAL A 144 18.11 -3.49 10.24
CA VAL A 144 17.30 -2.34 9.80
C VAL A 144 17.53 -1.16 10.73
N ARG A 145 17.94 -0.04 10.15
CA ARG A 145 18.17 1.22 10.87
C ARG A 145 17.17 2.26 10.40
N VAL A 146 16.37 2.80 11.30
CA VAL A 146 15.39 3.86 11.01
C VAL A 146 16.05 5.21 11.20
N LEU A 147 16.33 5.90 10.09
CA LEU A 147 17.03 7.19 10.05
C LEU A 147 16.16 8.39 10.49
N GLY A 148 14.86 8.19 10.65
CA GLY A 148 13.96 9.27 11.06
C GLY A 148 12.47 8.92 11.02
N LEU A 149 12.03 8.21 9.99
CA LEU A 149 10.63 7.80 9.85
C LEU A 149 10.52 6.46 9.13
N CYS A 150 9.74 5.54 9.70
CA CYS A 150 9.35 4.30 9.06
C CYS A 150 7.87 4.04 9.36
N VAL A 151 7.00 4.32 8.39
CA VAL A 151 5.54 4.30 8.59
C VAL A 151 4.85 3.36 7.60
N SER A 152 3.66 2.88 7.95
CA SER A 152 2.80 2.11 7.04
C SER A 152 3.53 0.84 6.57
N SER A 153 3.58 0.57 5.27
CA SER A 153 4.36 -0.54 4.69
C SER A 153 5.81 -0.63 5.17
N CYS A 154 6.47 0.48 5.55
CA CYS A 154 7.79 0.39 6.18
C CYS A 154 7.71 -0.26 7.57
N ALA A 155 6.81 0.22 8.42
CA ALA A 155 6.59 -0.30 9.77
C ALA A 155 6.01 -1.72 9.76
N ASN A 156 5.18 -2.04 8.77
CA ASN A 156 4.53 -3.35 8.63
C ASN A 156 5.49 -4.43 8.12
N TYR A 157 6.41 -4.11 7.20
CA TYR A 157 7.14 -5.15 6.46
C TYR A 157 8.65 -5.01 6.51
N ILE A 158 9.20 -3.80 6.60
CA ILE A 158 10.66 -3.61 6.56
C ILE A 158 11.24 -3.67 7.97
N PHE A 159 10.71 -2.85 8.86
CA PHE A 159 11.15 -2.81 10.25
C PHE A 159 11.10 -4.19 10.94
N PRO A 160 9.99 -4.96 10.88
CA PRO A 160 9.95 -6.27 11.53
C PRO A 160 10.82 -7.33 10.86
N ALA A 161 11.17 -7.18 9.57
CA ALA A 161 12.05 -8.11 8.86
C ALA A 161 13.53 -8.01 9.26
N GLY A 162 13.94 -6.89 9.86
CA GLY A 162 15.33 -6.68 10.25
C GLY A 162 15.80 -7.67 11.31
N ARG A 163 16.99 -8.23 11.14
CA ARG A 163 17.62 -9.12 12.13
C ARG A 163 17.81 -8.40 13.45
N ASN A 164 18.62 -7.34 13.46
CA ASN A 164 18.63 -6.35 14.53
C ASN A 164 17.94 -5.07 14.03
N LYS A 165 17.34 -4.32 14.94
CA LYS A 165 16.55 -3.13 14.62
C LYS A 165 17.08 -1.96 15.42
N VAL A 166 17.44 -0.88 14.73
CA VAL A 166 17.91 0.35 15.35
C VAL A 166 16.97 1.47 14.97
N ILE A 167 16.55 2.25 15.95
CA ILE A 167 15.82 3.49 15.76
C ILE A 167 16.76 4.62 16.18
N GLU A 168 17.16 5.47 15.23
CA GLU A 168 18.01 6.61 15.54
C GLU A 168 17.30 7.61 16.46
N GLU A 169 18.06 8.48 17.10
CA GLU A 169 17.51 9.56 17.94
C GLU A 169 16.46 10.38 17.15
N GLY A 170 15.26 10.51 17.71
CA GLY A 170 14.13 11.18 17.04
C GLY A 170 13.48 10.40 15.90
N GLY A 171 13.92 9.17 15.64
CA GLY A 171 13.31 8.22 14.72
C GLY A 171 11.92 7.77 15.17
N VAL A 172 11.03 7.48 14.23
CA VAL A 172 9.64 7.11 14.50
C VAL A 172 9.25 5.89 13.68
N VAL A 173 8.62 4.90 14.33
CA VAL A 173 7.99 3.74 13.70
C VAL A 173 6.49 3.83 13.95
N GLY A 174 5.68 3.84 12.89
CA GLY A 174 4.25 4.13 12.99
C GLY A 174 3.38 3.23 12.12
N TRP A 175 2.32 2.70 12.71
CA TRP A 175 1.33 1.83 12.07
C TRP A 175 0.02 2.58 11.87
N HIS A 176 -0.76 2.20 10.85
CA HIS A 176 -2.08 2.77 10.61
C HIS A 176 -3.03 1.83 9.82
N GLY A 177 -2.77 0.52 9.84
CA GLY A 177 -3.47 -0.48 9.02
C GLY A 177 -2.54 -1.17 8.01
N SER A 178 -3.04 -2.27 7.44
CA SER A 178 -2.35 -3.09 6.45
C SER A 178 -3.34 -3.85 5.56
N ALA A 179 -2.90 -4.79 4.72
CA ALA A 179 -3.80 -5.58 3.86
C ALA A 179 -4.85 -6.36 4.66
N ARG A 180 -4.52 -6.88 5.85
CA ARG A 180 -5.46 -7.60 6.71
C ARG A 180 -6.49 -6.74 7.44
N GLN A 181 -6.48 -5.41 7.27
CA GLN A 181 -7.47 -4.54 7.93
C GLN A 181 -8.91 -4.93 7.58
N ASP A 182 -9.18 -5.31 6.32
CA ASP A 182 -10.52 -5.70 5.89
C ASP A 182 -10.93 -7.04 6.55
N TYR A 183 -9.99 -7.98 6.69
CA TYR A 183 -10.23 -9.20 7.46
C TYR A 183 -10.58 -8.89 8.92
N PHE A 184 -9.84 -7.97 9.54
CA PHE A 184 -10.06 -7.55 10.92
C PHE A 184 -11.45 -6.92 11.11
N PHE A 185 -11.84 -5.98 10.24
CA PHE A 185 -13.16 -5.34 10.33
C PHE A 185 -14.31 -6.28 10.00
N ALA A 186 -14.15 -7.16 9.00
CA ALA A 186 -15.14 -8.19 8.69
C ALA A 186 -15.44 -9.08 9.91
N LYS A 187 -14.38 -9.52 10.61
CA LYS A 187 -14.50 -10.31 11.84
C LYS A 187 -15.24 -9.56 12.95
N GLN A 188 -14.99 -8.26 13.13
CA GLN A 188 -15.68 -7.44 14.13
C GLN A 188 -17.16 -7.22 13.80
N LYS A 189 -17.47 -6.98 12.52
CA LYS A 189 -18.84 -6.75 12.04
C LYS A 189 -19.66 -8.04 11.93
N GLY A 190 -19.01 -9.21 11.92
CA GLY A 190 -19.67 -10.49 11.72
C GLY A 190 -20.12 -10.73 10.27
N ILE A 191 -19.40 -10.15 9.32
CA ILE A 191 -19.64 -10.27 7.87
C ILE A 191 -18.47 -11.00 7.19
N SER A 192 -18.62 -11.35 5.92
CA SER A 192 -17.53 -11.90 5.12
C SER A 192 -16.49 -10.83 4.77
N VAL A 193 -15.25 -11.26 4.53
CA VAL A 193 -14.16 -10.37 4.08
C VAL A 193 -14.51 -9.70 2.74
N ARG A 194 -15.23 -10.40 1.87
CA ARG A 194 -15.67 -9.86 0.58
C ARG A 194 -16.67 -8.74 0.74
N GLU A 195 -17.64 -8.88 1.63
CA GLU A 195 -18.58 -7.81 1.98
C GLU A 195 -17.84 -6.58 2.50
N GLU A 196 -16.87 -6.76 3.39
CA GLU A 196 -16.05 -5.66 3.90
C GLU A 196 -15.26 -4.95 2.79
N ILE A 197 -14.59 -5.72 1.93
CA ILE A 197 -13.82 -5.15 0.80
C ILE A 197 -14.74 -4.33 -0.11
N VAL A 198 -15.93 -4.84 -0.42
CA VAL A 198 -16.90 -4.11 -1.26
C VAL A 198 -17.42 -2.86 -0.56
N ASP A 199 -17.66 -2.87 0.76
CA ASP A 199 -18.03 -1.67 1.53
C ASP A 199 -16.90 -0.61 1.49
N THR A 200 -15.65 -1.03 1.71
CA THR A 200 -14.47 -0.16 1.62
C THR A 200 -14.35 0.48 0.24
N ILE A 201 -14.51 -0.30 -0.84
CA ILE A 201 -14.47 0.20 -2.21
C ILE A 201 -15.64 1.15 -2.49
N SER A 202 -16.84 0.82 -2.00
CA SER A 202 -18.04 1.66 -2.13
C SER A 202 -17.83 3.05 -1.52
N GLY A 203 -17.10 3.14 -0.40
CA GLY A 203 -16.71 4.41 0.21
C GLY A 203 -15.74 5.21 -0.67
N ALA A 204 -14.77 4.56 -1.30
CA ALA A 204 -13.75 5.19 -2.14
C ALA A 204 -14.29 5.68 -3.49
N LEU A 205 -15.21 4.94 -4.11
CA LEU A 205 -15.79 5.25 -5.42
C LEU A 205 -16.85 6.36 -5.40
N ARG A 206 -17.25 6.86 -4.22
CA ARG A 206 -18.16 8.02 -4.09
C ARG A 206 -17.59 9.31 -4.68
N HIS A 207 -16.32 9.34 -5.04
CA HIS A 207 -15.65 10.45 -5.70
C HIS A 207 -15.21 10.06 -7.12
N ASP A 208 -16.10 10.32 -8.08
CA ASP A 208 -15.83 10.70 -9.49
C ASP A 208 -14.80 9.85 -10.26
N ALA A 209 -15.17 8.66 -10.73
CA ALA A 209 -14.30 7.89 -11.65
C ALA A 209 -14.98 7.13 -12.79
N THR A 210 -16.30 6.90 -12.78
CA THR A 210 -16.87 5.85 -13.66
C THR A 210 -17.63 6.38 -14.88
N HIS A 211 -17.12 7.43 -15.54
CA HIS A 211 -17.80 8.01 -16.73
C HIS A 211 -17.69 7.18 -18.02
N PHE A 212 -17.02 6.01 -18.01
CA PHE A 212 -16.71 5.24 -19.24
C PHE A 212 -16.90 3.71 -19.16
N ILE A 213 -17.57 3.17 -18.13
CA ILE A 213 -17.83 1.72 -18.01
C ILE A 213 -19.31 1.43 -17.80
N ASP A 214 -19.80 0.29 -18.29
CA ASP A 214 -21.14 -0.21 -17.99
C ASP A 214 -21.18 -0.96 -16.65
N GLN A 215 -22.37 -1.38 -16.21
CA GLN A 215 -22.54 -2.09 -14.93
C GLN A 215 -21.75 -3.41 -14.89
N GLU A 216 -21.64 -4.13 -16.01
CA GLU A 216 -20.82 -5.35 -16.07
C GLU A 216 -19.33 -5.04 -15.93
N GLY A 217 -18.85 -3.98 -16.58
CA GLY A 217 -17.49 -3.47 -16.44
C GLY A 217 -17.18 -3.06 -15.02
N PHE A 218 -18.12 -2.36 -14.37
CA PHE A 218 -18.03 -2.03 -12.95
C PHE A 218 -17.92 -3.28 -12.08
N ASN A 219 -18.80 -4.28 -12.28
CA ASN A 219 -18.76 -5.54 -11.53
C ASN A 219 -17.44 -6.28 -11.73
N ARG A 220 -16.88 -6.30 -12.95
CA ARG A 220 -15.56 -6.89 -13.22
C ARG A 220 -14.44 -6.18 -12.49
N VAL A 221 -14.50 -4.84 -12.39
CA VAL A 221 -13.52 -4.06 -11.62
C VAL A 221 -13.61 -4.39 -10.14
N ILE A 222 -14.82 -4.38 -9.56
CA ILE A 222 -15.02 -4.75 -8.15
C ILE A 222 -14.55 -6.18 -7.87
N ALA A 223 -14.95 -7.15 -8.69
CA ALA A 223 -14.54 -8.55 -8.54
C ALA A 223 -13.02 -8.72 -8.60
N ARG A 224 -12.34 -7.96 -9.46
CA ARG A 224 -10.88 -7.96 -9.54
C ARG A 224 -10.24 -7.37 -8.30
N PHE A 225 -10.76 -6.27 -7.76
CA PHE A 225 -10.26 -5.70 -6.51
C PHE A 225 -10.42 -6.65 -5.34
N VAL A 226 -11.59 -7.30 -5.21
CA VAL A 226 -11.84 -8.32 -4.19
C VAL A 226 -10.80 -9.44 -4.31
N ALA A 227 -10.58 -9.98 -5.51
CA ALA A 227 -9.60 -11.03 -5.72
C ALA A 227 -8.16 -10.59 -5.39
N GLU A 228 -7.76 -9.38 -5.78
CA GLU A 228 -6.42 -8.84 -5.47
C GLU A 228 -6.22 -8.64 -3.96
N SER A 229 -7.23 -8.11 -3.26
CA SER A 229 -7.20 -7.95 -1.81
C SER A 229 -7.12 -9.30 -1.08
N GLU A 230 -7.92 -10.30 -1.48
CA GLU A 230 -7.86 -11.65 -0.90
C GLU A 230 -6.47 -12.27 -1.07
N THR A 231 -5.90 -12.23 -2.28
CA THR A 231 -4.54 -12.74 -2.50
C THR A 231 -3.50 -11.97 -1.69
N LEU A 232 -3.63 -10.64 -1.57
CA LEU A 232 -2.68 -9.83 -0.82
C LEU A 232 -2.74 -10.07 0.70
N ILE A 233 -3.93 -10.31 1.26
CA ILE A 233 -4.13 -10.73 2.66
C ILE A 233 -3.36 -12.02 2.94
N GLU A 234 -3.46 -13.01 2.04
CA GLU A 234 -2.76 -14.28 2.20
C GLU A 234 -1.24 -14.14 2.08
N VAL A 235 -0.76 -13.31 1.14
CA VAL A 235 0.67 -12.99 1.01
C VAL A 235 1.20 -12.31 2.28
N GLU A 236 0.47 -11.34 2.82
CA GLU A 236 0.83 -10.68 4.08
C GLU A 236 0.84 -11.64 5.27
N ARG A 237 -0.18 -12.51 5.37
CA ARG A 237 -0.27 -13.52 6.43
C ARG A 237 0.94 -14.46 6.40
N ALA A 238 1.28 -14.97 5.21
CA ALA A 238 2.44 -15.84 5.02
C ALA A 238 3.76 -15.13 5.36
N PHE A 239 3.89 -13.85 5.03
CA PHE A 239 5.06 -13.05 5.39
C PHE A 239 5.24 -12.94 6.91
N TYR A 240 4.19 -12.54 7.65
CA TYR A 240 4.25 -12.44 9.11
C TYR A 240 4.54 -13.78 9.79
N GLU A 241 3.92 -14.86 9.31
CA GLU A 241 4.17 -16.22 9.79
C GLU A 241 5.65 -16.62 9.56
N ARG A 242 6.22 -16.26 8.40
CA ARG A 242 7.61 -16.56 8.04
C ARG A 242 8.64 -15.84 8.91
N ILE A 243 8.37 -14.58 9.28
CA ILE A 243 9.30 -13.78 10.11
C ILE A 243 9.05 -13.92 11.62
N GLY A 244 8.03 -14.69 12.02
CA GLY A 244 7.71 -14.94 13.43
C GLY A 244 7.11 -13.74 14.16
N VAL A 245 6.43 -12.84 13.44
CA VAL A 245 5.79 -11.65 14.00
C VAL A 245 4.28 -11.80 13.97
N ASP A 246 3.62 -11.44 15.06
CA ASP A 246 2.17 -11.37 15.12
C ASP A 246 1.67 -10.16 14.31
N GLY A 247 1.02 -10.46 13.18
CA GLY A 247 0.53 -9.44 12.26
C GLY A 247 -0.57 -8.54 12.84
N ASP A 248 -1.14 -8.85 14.01
CA ASP A 248 -2.08 -7.95 14.69
C ASP A 248 -1.44 -6.61 15.08
N ILE A 249 -0.10 -6.52 15.16
CA ILE A 249 0.63 -5.25 15.34
C ILE A 249 0.18 -4.16 14.34
N SER A 250 -0.18 -4.57 13.13
CA SER A 250 -0.55 -3.70 12.02
C SER A 250 -2.01 -3.25 12.00
N VAL A 251 -2.87 -3.86 12.80
CA VAL A 251 -4.30 -3.53 12.92
C VAL A 251 -4.73 -3.19 14.34
N TYR A 252 -3.81 -3.25 15.31
CA TYR A 252 -4.12 -3.07 16.72
C TYR A 252 -4.79 -1.73 17.06
N GLY A 253 -4.45 -0.63 16.37
CA GLY A 253 -5.16 0.65 16.57
C GLY A 253 -6.64 0.62 16.17
N HIS A 254 -7.09 -0.40 15.44
CA HIS A 254 -8.48 -0.53 15.01
C HIS A 254 -9.41 -1.18 16.05
N PHE A 255 -8.90 -1.61 17.20
CA PHE A 255 -9.76 -2.09 18.29
C PHE A 255 -10.72 -0.98 18.77
N PRO A 256 -12.03 -1.26 18.94
CA PRO A 256 -13.03 -0.23 19.24
C PRO A 256 -12.72 0.62 20.48
N GLN A 257 -12.12 0.00 21.49
CA GLN A 257 -11.71 0.63 22.74
C GLN A 257 -10.65 1.72 22.53
N ARG A 258 -10.00 1.74 21.36
CA ARG A 258 -8.88 2.64 21.02
C ARG A 258 -9.26 3.75 20.06
N TRP A 259 -10.48 3.74 19.50
CA TRP A 259 -10.85 4.68 18.43
C TRP A 259 -10.70 6.14 18.84
N ASP A 260 -11.01 6.49 20.08
CA ASP A 260 -10.90 7.88 20.56
C ASP A 260 -9.44 8.33 20.62
N VAL A 261 -8.52 7.43 21.00
CA VAL A 261 -7.08 7.67 21.01
C VAL A 261 -6.55 7.80 19.58
N ILE A 262 -6.99 6.93 18.66
CA ILE A 262 -6.48 6.88 17.28
C ILE A 262 -7.05 7.99 16.38
N LYS A 263 -8.29 8.44 16.59
CA LYS A 263 -8.85 9.58 15.84
C LYS A 263 -8.12 10.89 16.14
N GLY A 264 -7.55 11.03 17.33
CA GLY A 264 -6.75 12.20 17.74
C GLY A 264 -5.43 12.36 16.99
N SER A 265 -4.87 11.29 16.42
CA SER A 265 -3.57 11.26 15.72
C SER A 265 -3.67 11.14 14.20
N GLY A 266 -4.84 11.40 13.61
CA GLY A 266 -5.03 11.20 12.17
C GLY A 266 -5.04 9.72 11.75
N GLY A 267 -5.27 8.80 12.68
CA GLY A 267 -5.51 7.38 12.40
C GLY A 267 -4.31 6.45 12.58
N GLY A 268 -3.16 6.96 13.02
CA GLY A 268 -1.95 6.15 13.22
C GLY A 268 -1.54 5.99 14.68
N TRP A 269 -0.78 4.94 14.97
CA TRP A 269 -0.25 4.61 16.29
C TRP A 269 1.21 4.20 16.28
N THR A 270 1.81 4.22 17.46
CA THR A 270 3.12 3.65 17.75
C THR A 270 3.07 2.89 19.09
N PHE A 271 4.11 2.10 19.36
CA PHE A 271 4.23 1.24 20.54
C PHE A 271 5.50 1.55 21.31
N THR A 272 5.52 1.21 22.60
CA THR A 272 6.78 1.08 23.35
C THR A 272 7.62 -0.07 22.80
N LEU A 273 8.93 -0.07 23.06
CA LEU A 273 9.81 -1.18 22.66
C LEU A 273 9.37 -2.51 23.30
N GLU A 274 8.91 -2.47 24.56
CA GLU A 274 8.34 -3.62 25.27
C GLU A 274 7.10 -4.16 24.55
N ASP A 275 6.21 -3.26 24.13
CA ASP A 275 4.98 -3.62 23.43
C ASP A 275 5.23 -4.14 22.01
N MET A 276 6.28 -3.67 21.33
CA MET A 276 6.72 -4.30 20.08
C MET A 276 7.18 -5.76 20.32
N GLY A 277 7.93 -6.01 21.40
CA GLY A 277 8.37 -7.36 21.77
C GLY A 277 7.21 -8.33 22.03
N LYS A 278 6.08 -7.81 22.52
CA LYS A 278 4.85 -8.56 22.73
C LYS A 278 4.23 -9.12 21.43
N PHE A 279 4.51 -8.52 20.27
CA PHE A 279 4.14 -9.03 18.93
C PHE A 279 5.24 -9.86 18.27
N GLY A 280 6.34 -10.17 18.97
CA GLY A 280 7.47 -10.91 18.41
C GLY A 280 8.53 -10.03 17.75
N LEU A 281 8.44 -8.69 17.84
CA LEU A 281 9.52 -7.81 17.38
C LEU A 281 10.59 -7.72 18.45
N GLY A 282 11.59 -8.60 18.37
CA GLY A 282 12.79 -8.56 19.21
C GLY A 282 13.93 -7.71 18.65
N ASP A 283 14.98 -7.58 19.45
CA ASP A 283 16.28 -7.00 19.08
C ASP A 283 16.19 -5.55 18.59
N ILE A 284 15.39 -4.73 19.31
CA ILE A 284 15.22 -3.30 19.02
C ILE A 284 16.04 -2.45 19.99
N VAL A 285 16.84 -1.54 19.44
CA VAL A 285 17.56 -0.49 20.18
C VAL A 285 17.08 0.87 19.70
N TYR A 286 16.79 1.76 20.65
CA TYR A 286 16.63 3.18 20.39
C TYR A 286 17.91 3.90 20.84
N GLU A 287 18.50 4.69 19.94
CA GLU A 287 19.78 5.38 20.19
C GLU A 287 19.60 6.75 20.87
N GLY A 288 18.37 7.25 21.01
CA GLY A 288 18.11 8.49 21.73
C GLY A 288 18.35 8.38 23.23
N SER A 289 18.66 9.52 23.85
CA SER A 289 18.87 9.60 25.30
C SER A 289 17.56 9.64 26.11
N ASP A 290 16.44 9.86 25.43
CA ASP A 290 15.07 9.87 25.97
C ASP A 290 14.40 8.49 25.88
N ALA A 291 13.18 8.38 26.40
CA ALA A 291 12.38 7.17 26.27
C ALA A 291 11.77 7.06 24.87
N TYR A 292 11.60 5.83 24.37
CA TYR A 292 10.84 5.58 23.15
C TYR A 292 9.40 5.11 23.48
N PRO A 293 8.36 5.59 22.77
CA PRO A 293 8.38 6.63 21.74
C PRO A 293 8.75 8.01 22.27
N SER A 294 9.50 8.78 21.48
CA SER A 294 9.89 10.15 21.81
C SER A 294 8.72 11.14 21.68
N ASP A 295 8.85 12.35 22.22
CA ASP A 295 7.84 13.42 22.06
C ASP A 295 7.53 13.70 20.58
N ARG A 296 8.53 13.56 19.70
CA ARG A 296 8.36 13.67 18.25
C ARG A 296 7.49 12.54 17.69
N ALA A 297 7.66 11.31 18.18
CA ALA A 297 6.80 10.20 17.80
C ALA A 297 5.35 10.46 18.26
N TYR A 298 5.16 10.98 19.48
CA TYR A 298 3.83 11.32 20.00
C TYR A 298 3.17 12.52 19.31
N ALA A 299 3.96 13.45 18.77
CA ALA A 299 3.42 14.53 17.96
C ALA A 299 2.87 14.05 16.60
N LEU A 300 3.33 12.90 16.11
CA LEU A 300 2.96 12.35 14.80
C LEU A 300 1.98 11.19 14.89
N PHE A 301 2.02 10.41 15.97
CA PHE A 301 1.23 9.20 16.16
C PHE A 301 0.69 9.12 17.59
N SER A 302 -0.51 8.57 17.75
CA SER A 302 -1.04 8.33 19.09
C SER A 302 -0.29 7.18 19.74
N HIS A 303 0.01 7.34 21.03
CA HIS A 303 0.51 6.24 21.82
C HIS A 303 -0.60 5.21 22.01
N VAL A 304 -0.31 3.94 21.73
CA VAL A 304 -1.18 2.84 22.11
C VAL A 304 -0.40 1.92 23.05
N VAL A 305 -0.87 1.84 24.29
CA VAL A 305 -0.39 0.87 25.29
C VAL A 305 -1.10 -0.46 25.04
N LEU A 306 -0.34 -1.57 25.07
CA LEU A 306 -0.95 -2.90 25.11
C LEU A 306 -1.50 -3.17 26.51
N GLU A 307 -2.81 -3.33 26.64
CA GLU A 307 -3.42 -3.76 27.90
C GLU A 307 -3.38 -5.29 28.02
N VAL A 308 -3.32 -5.79 29.25
CA VAL A 308 -3.12 -7.22 29.54
C VAL A 308 -4.28 -8.09 29.03
N ASP A 309 -5.48 -7.51 28.90
CA ASP A 309 -6.72 -8.21 28.52
C ASP A 309 -6.99 -8.21 27.00
N ASP A 310 -6.08 -7.69 26.17
CA ASP A 310 -6.24 -7.65 24.70
C ASP A 310 -5.75 -8.91 23.96
N ARG A 311 -5.51 -10.02 24.68
CA ARG A 311 -5.05 -11.31 24.11
C ARG A 311 -6.04 -12.44 24.34
#